data_AF-A0AAV1TP90-F1
#
_entry.id   AF-A0AAV1TP90-F1
#
_cell.length_a   1.000
_cell.length_b   1.000
_cell.length_c   1.000
_cell.angle_alpha   90.00
_cell.angle_beta   90.00
_cell.angle_gamma   90.00
#
_symmetry.space_group_name_H-M   'P 1'
#
loop_
_entity.id
_entity.type
_entity.pdbx_description
1 polymer ?
#
loop_
_entity_poly.entity_id
_entity_poly.type
_entity_poly.pdbx_seq_one_letter_code
_entity_poly.pdbx_strand_id
1 'polypeptide(L)'
;MYEGIDNLKSLYDRAGKTFSGGPSAAQDVPRRTDRPDPVRRLSVGSGAPKNPRTGDSRATGRGNSSEVRSRRGGSTDAQLDSAGHRESPLMDLEEEERRSPHDHVDRCVPESFFDRVTQGSRDDLEHERDRRLQMADTALKHRAEFAFAHLENERSLTSLRDELRVARGIVDRSRDEIAALQTLVDAYHREHKALCEMLERKGVLHRKKQRTDGGAIHEMGRCTWVVVYYYPS
;
A
#
# COMPACT_ATOMS: atom_id res chain seq x y z
N MET A 1 -16.08 -10.42 -18.69
CA MET A 1 -15.11 -9.30 -18.75
C MET A 1 -13.70 -9.80 -18.37
N TYR A 2 -13.19 -10.81 -19.08
CA TYR A 2 -11.82 -11.33 -18.95
C TYR A 2 -11.34 -11.87 -20.31
N GLU A 3 -11.50 -11.09 -21.38
CA GLU A 3 -10.99 -11.44 -22.73
C GLU A 3 -9.51 -11.05 -22.92
N GLY A 4 -8.82 -10.58 -21.88
CA GLY A 4 -7.45 -10.08 -21.97
C GLY A 4 -6.33 -11.11 -21.72
N ILE A 5 -6.65 -12.31 -21.21
CA ILE A 5 -5.62 -13.27 -20.78
C ILE A 5 -5.14 -14.15 -21.94
N ASP A 6 -6.04 -14.55 -22.84
CA ASP A 6 -5.69 -15.38 -24.00
C ASP A 6 -4.74 -14.65 -24.97
N ASN A 7 -4.80 -13.32 -24.99
CA ASN A 7 -3.95 -12.51 -25.86
C ASN A 7 -2.50 -12.42 -25.37
N LEU A 8 -2.27 -12.52 -24.06
CA LEU A 8 -0.92 -12.41 -23.48
C LEU A 8 -0.05 -13.62 -23.84
N LYS A 9 -0.65 -14.81 -23.90
CA LYS A 9 0.04 -16.04 -24.28
C LYS A 9 0.46 -16.02 -25.76
N SER A 10 -0.43 -15.55 -26.65
CA SER A 10 -0.12 -15.43 -28.09
C SER A 10 1.02 -14.43 -28.38
N LEU A 11 1.12 -13.37 -27.56
CA LEU A 11 2.19 -12.37 -27.65
C LEU A 11 3.57 -12.94 -27.32
N TYR A 12 3.64 -13.89 -26.38
CA TYR A 12 4.88 -14.58 -26.03
C TYR A 12 5.31 -15.59 -27.11
N ASP A 13 4.37 -16.34 -27.67
CA ASP A 13 4.65 -17.31 -28.73
C ASP A 13 5.15 -16.63 -30.01
N ARG A 14 4.63 -15.44 -30.33
CA ARG A 14 5.07 -14.64 -31.49
C ARG A 14 6.49 -14.07 -31.33
N ALA A 15 6.98 -13.90 -30.11
CA ALA A 15 8.32 -13.36 -29.85
C ALA A 15 9.43 -14.42 -29.94
N GLY A 16 9.10 -15.68 -30.24
CA GLY A 16 10.08 -16.79 -30.27
C GLY A 16 10.75 -17.05 -28.92
N LYS A 17 10.20 -16.50 -27.83
CA LYS A 17 10.73 -16.66 -26.48
C LYS A 17 10.08 -17.89 -25.84
N THR A 18 10.69 -19.05 -26.04
CA THR A 18 10.41 -20.21 -25.21
C THR A 18 10.79 -19.89 -23.77
N PHE A 19 9.89 -20.13 -22.81
CA PHE A 19 10.20 -20.14 -21.38
C PHE A 19 11.16 -21.31 -21.10
N SER A 20 12.45 -21.10 -21.35
CA SER A 20 13.52 -22.01 -20.92
C SER A 20 13.99 -21.59 -19.55
N GLY A 21 13.72 -22.43 -18.54
CA GLY A 21 14.45 -22.42 -17.28
C GLY A 21 13.72 -21.74 -16.15
N GLY A 22 12.85 -22.51 -15.48
CA GLY A 22 12.69 -22.37 -14.04
C GLY A 22 14.06 -22.46 -13.33
N PRO A 23 14.11 -22.09 -12.04
CA PRO A 23 15.37 -21.96 -11.31
C PRO A 23 16.21 -23.23 -11.43
N SER A 24 17.41 -23.05 -11.98
CA SER A 24 18.43 -24.08 -12.11
C SER A 24 18.71 -24.68 -10.74
N ALA A 25 18.39 -25.97 -10.58
CA ALA A 25 18.81 -26.79 -9.46
C ALA A 25 20.34 -26.87 -9.47
N ALA A 26 20.99 -26.14 -8.57
CA ALA A 26 22.40 -26.32 -8.26
C ALA A 26 22.60 -26.31 -6.74
N GLN A 27 23.03 -27.47 -6.26
CA GLN A 27 23.76 -27.74 -5.02
C GLN A 27 22.96 -27.84 -3.72
N ASP A 28 22.58 -29.09 -3.46
CA ASP A 28 22.65 -29.77 -2.17
C ASP A 28 23.53 -29.06 -1.13
N VAL A 29 22.88 -28.48 -0.14
CA VAL A 29 23.46 -28.27 1.19
C VAL A 29 22.55 -29.00 2.18
N PRO A 30 23.02 -30.03 2.89
CA PRO A 30 22.23 -30.72 3.90
C PRO A 30 22.13 -29.84 5.15
N ARG A 31 21.12 -28.97 5.21
CA ARG A 31 20.75 -28.30 6.46
C ARG A 31 19.78 -29.18 7.22
N ARG A 32 20.33 -29.84 8.24
CA ARG A 32 19.61 -30.62 9.25
C ARG A 32 18.43 -29.83 9.79
N THR A 33 17.24 -30.29 9.46
CA THR A 33 16.00 -30.02 10.18
C THR A 33 15.97 -30.88 11.43
N ASP A 34 16.40 -30.32 12.56
CA ASP A 34 15.97 -30.81 13.87
C ASP A 34 14.91 -29.86 14.40
N ARG A 35 13.66 -30.08 13.96
CA ARG A 35 12.49 -29.55 14.65
C ARG A 35 11.57 -30.73 14.98
N PRO A 36 11.37 -31.03 16.28
CA PRO A 36 10.55 -32.15 16.68
C PRO A 36 9.08 -31.91 16.32
N ASP A 37 8.50 -32.98 15.79
CA ASP A 37 7.13 -33.16 15.35
C ASP A 37 6.17 -33.21 16.56
N PRO A 38 5.15 -32.32 16.65
CA PRO A 38 4.05 -32.53 17.58
C PRO A 38 3.03 -33.45 16.91
N VAL A 39 3.18 -34.75 17.18
CA VAL A 39 2.12 -35.75 16.99
C VAL A 39 0.84 -35.25 17.67
N ARG A 40 -0.17 -34.85 16.88
CA ARG A 40 -1.58 -34.95 17.30
C ARG A 40 -2.48 -35.25 16.10
N ARG A 41 -2.68 -36.55 15.90
CA ARG A 41 -3.91 -37.09 15.33
C ARG A 41 -5.09 -36.68 16.22
N LEU A 42 -6.09 -36.01 15.66
CA LEU A 42 -7.48 -36.14 16.09
C LEU A 42 -8.39 -36.10 14.85
N SER A 43 -9.00 -37.25 14.59
CA SER A 43 -10.14 -37.43 13.69
C SER A 43 -11.43 -37.20 14.46
N VAL A 44 -12.24 -36.21 14.09
CA VAL A 44 -13.69 -36.06 14.34
C VAL A 44 -14.12 -35.01 13.30
N GLY A 45 -15.05 -35.20 12.37
CA GLY A 45 -16.29 -35.96 12.44
C GLY A 45 -17.46 -34.98 12.60
N SER A 46 -18.16 -34.71 11.49
CA SER A 46 -19.58 -34.31 11.45
C SER A 46 -19.99 -32.94 12.01
N GLY A 47 -20.68 -32.15 11.16
CA GLY A 47 -21.77 -31.27 11.60
C GLY A 47 -21.74 -29.88 10.99
N ALA A 48 -22.45 -29.69 9.88
CA ALA A 48 -22.81 -28.36 9.39
C ALA A 48 -23.83 -27.71 10.34
N PRO A 49 -23.58 -26.49 10.87
CA PRO A 49 -24.62 -25.74 11.55
C PRO A 49 -25.38 -24.86 10.55
N LYS A 50 -26.65 -25.23 10.32
CA LYS A 50 -27.68 -24.32 9.81
C LYS A 50 -27.91 -23.22 10.86
N ASN A 51 -27.60 -21.97 10.53
CA ASN A 51 -27.94 -20.84 11.39
C ASN A 51 -29.34 -20.31 11.03
N PRO A 52 -30.26 -20.12 12.00
CA PRO A 52 -31.46 -19.33 11.80
C PRO A 52 -31.14 -17.83 11.85
N ARG A 53 -31.83 -17.11 10.97
CA ARG A 53 -31.86 -15.66 10.81
C ARG A 53 -32.77 -15.07 11.89
N THR A 54 -32.22 -14.42 12.93
CA THR A 54 -33.00 -13.55 13.84
C THR A 54 -32.05 -12.61 14.59
N GLY A 55 -32.32 -11.31 14.55
CA GLY A 55 -31.66 -10.34 15.40
C GLY A 55 -31.67 -8.92 14.85
N ASP A 56 -32.84 -8.30 14.80
CA ASP A 56 -32.99 -6.85 14.62
C ASP A 56 -32.18 -6.11 15.67
N SER A 57 -31.15 -5.37 15.23
CA SER A 57 -30.41 -4.44 16.08
C SER A 57 -30.83 -3.02 15.79
N ARG A 58 -31.58 -2.51 16.77
CA ARG A 58 -32.15 -1.18 16.92
C ARG A 58 -31.08 -0.10 16.78
N ALA A 59 -31.35 0.84 15.87
CA ALA A 59 -30.56 2.05 15.66
C ALA A 59 -30.45 2.86 16.95
N THR A 60 -29.21 3.12 17.39
CA THR A 60 -28.93 4.10 18.44
C THR A 60 -27.80 5.03 18.01
N GLY A 61 -28.16 6.30 17.77
CA GLY A 61 -27.37 7.48 18.13
C GLY A 61 -26.15 7.79 17.27
N ARG A 62 -26.23 8.76 16.36
CA ARG A 62 -26.02 10.20 16.66
C ARG A 62 -24.55 10.50 16.97
N GLY A 63 -23.81 10.92 15.95
CA GLY A 63 -22.44 11.40 16.04
C GLY A 63 -21.99 12.01 14.72
N ASN A 64 -22.36 13.28 14.53
CA ASN A 64 -22.10 14.08 13.34
C ASN A 64 -20.63 14.48 13.23
N SER A 65 -20.25 14.94 12.02
CA SER A 65 -19.17 15.89 11.71
C SER A 65 -17.87 15.28 11.13
N SER A 66 -17.94 14.81 9.88
CA SER A 66 -16.77 14.87 8.99
C SER A 66 -16.91 16.09 8.08
N GLU A 67 -16.52 17.25 8.59
CA GLU A 67 -16.26 18.43 7.76
C GLU A 67 -14.88 18.26 7.11
N VAL A 68 -14.79 17.31 6.17
CA VAL A 68 -13.64 17.24 5.27
C VAL A 68 -13.85 18.37 4.28
N ARG A 69 -13.17 19.50 4.54
CA ARG A 69 -12.98 20.57 3.56
C ARG A 69 -12.32 19.98 2.32
N SER A 70 -13.15 19.56 1.38
CA SER A 70 -12.81 19.38 -0.02
C SER A 70 -12.30 20.72 -0.51
N ARG A 71 -10.97 20.90 -0.50
CA ARG A 71 -10.31 21.94 -1.28
C ARG A 71 -10.42 21.52 -2.74
N ARG A 72 -11.63 21.74 -3.26
CA ARG A 72 -11.96 21.87 -4.67
C ARG A 72 -10.89 22.77 -5.27
N GLY A 73 -10.04 22.16 -6.10
CA GLY A 73 -9.05 22.87 -6.90
C GLY A 73 -9.76 23.97 -7.66
N GLY A 74 -9.44 25.20 -7.31
CA GLY A 74 -9.66 26.34 -8.18
C GLY A 74 -8.79 26.12 -9.40
N SER A 75 -9.42 25.61 -10.46
CA SER A 75 -9.00 25.89 -11.82
C SER A 75 -9.18 27.38 -12.01
N THR A 76 -8.13 28.15 -11.71
CA THR A 76 -8.06 29.52 -12.22
C THR A 76 -7.54 29.35 -13.63
N ASP A 77 -8.47 29.33 -14.57
CA ASP A 77 -8.17 29.50 -15.98
C ASP A 77 -7.25 30.70 -16.12
N ALA A 78 -6.06 30.43 -16.64
CA ALA A 78 -5.10 31.46 -16.98
C ALA A 78 -5.78 32.44 -17.93
N GLN A 79 -6.04 33.64 -17.42
CA GLN A 79 -6.37 34.79 -18.24
C GLN A 79 -5.13 35.05 -19.10
N LEU A 80 -5.17 34.54 -20.33
CA LEU A 80 -4.25 34.88 -21.41
C LEU A 80 -4.40 36.38 -21.65
N ASP A 81 -3.64 37.16 -20.91
CA ASP A 81 -3.49 38.57 -21.13
C ASP A 81 -2.74 38.74 -22.45
N SER A 82 -3.55 39.00 -23.48
CA SER A 82 -3.32 40.00 -24.51
C SER A 82 -1.85 40.18 -24.92
N ALA A 83 -1.51 39.53 -26.02
CA ALA A 83 -0.40 39.90 -26.88
C ALA A 83 -0.48 41.41 -27.16
N GLY A 84 0.35 42.18 -26.44
CA GLY A 84 0.68 43.54 -26.79
C GLY A 84 1.40 43.50 -28.13
N HIS A 85 0.65 43.70 -29.21
CA HIS A 85 1.18 44.07 -30.50
C HIS A 85 1.94 45.39 -30.34
N ARG A 86 3.26 45.29 -30.16
CA ARG A 86 4.13 46.42 -30.47
C ARG A 86 4.13 46.56 -31.98
N GLU A 87 3.27 47.46 -32.45
CA GLU A 87 3.40 48.13 -33.73
C GLU A 87 4.83 48.65 -33.83
N SER A 88 5.61 48.02 -34.73
CA SER A 88 6.92 48.56 -35.10
C SER A 88 6.65 49.79 -35.97
N PRO A 89 7.25 50.96 -35.69
CA PRO A 89 7.08 52.11 -36.55
C PRO A 89 7.58 51.78 -37.96
N LEU A 90 6.72 51.94 -38.94
CA LEU A 90 7.07 51.97 -40.35
C LEU A 90 8.05 53.15 -40.51
N MET A 91 9.34 52.85 -40.66
CA MET A 91 10.33 53.86 -41.04
C MET A 91 9.98 54.32 -42.46
N ASP A 92 9.65 55.61 -42.56
CA ASP A 92 9.46 56.34 -43.80
C ASP A 92 10.75 56.22 -44.63
N LEU A 93 10.67 55.45 -45.70
CA LEU A 93 11.75 55.27 -46.65
C LEU A 93 11.63 56.42 -47.65
N GLU A 94 12.20 57.57 -47.30
CA GLU A 94 12.36 58.69 -48.24
C GLU A 94 13.15 58.20 -49.46
N GLU A 95 12.57 58.43 -50.64
CA GLU A 95 13.17 58.23 -51.95
C GLU A 95 14.41 59.12 -52.10
N GLU A 96 15.60 58.59 -51.81
CA GLU A 96 16.84 59.21 -52.30
C GLU A 96 17.25 58.57 -53.64
N GLU A 97 16.57 59.03 -54.68
CA GLU A 97 16.97 58.90 -56.08
C GLU A 97 18.28 59.68 -56.32
N ARG A 98 19.45 59.07 -56.10
CA ARG A 98 20.74 59.62 -56.57
C ARG A 98 21.69 58.57 -57.13
N ARG A 99 21.61 58.45 -58.46
CA ARG A 99 22.70 58.30 -59.44
C ARG A 99 23.72 57.18 -59.22
N SER A 100 23.64 56.19 -60.12
CA SER A 100 24.69 55.20 -60.40
C SER A 100 26.06 55.81 -60.69
N PRO A 101 27.13 55.20 -60.18
CA PRO A 101 28.37 55.03 -60.91
C PRO A 101 28.41 53.60 -61.44
N HIS A 102 28.31 53.50 -62.76
CA HIS A 102 28.55 52.32 -63.54
C HIS A 102 30.08 52.08 -63.54
N ASP A 103 30.60 51.45 -62.49
CA ASP A 103 32.00 51.02 -62.43
C ASP A 103 32.06 49.50 -62.26
N HIS A 104 32.82 48.87 -63.16
CA HIS A 104 33.05 47.45 -63.27
C HIS A 104 33.33 46.76 -61.93
N VAL A 105 32.32 46.09 -61.39
CA VAL A 105 32.55 44.97 -60.49
C VAL A 105 32.25 43.72 -61.30
N ASP A 106 33.30 43.20 -61.93
CA ASP A 106 33.40 41.81 -62.39
C ASP A 106 33.34 40.92 -61.14
N ARG A 107 32.17 40.91 -60.49
CA ARG A 107 31.90 40.19 -59.25
C ARG A 107 31.47 38.80 -59.67
N CYS A 108 32.45 37.98 -60.02
CA CYS A 108 32.37 36.54 -59.82
C CYS A 108 32.07 36.32 -58.33
N VAL A 109 30.80 36.42 -57.93
CA VAL A 109 30.32 35.92 -56.65
C VAL A 109 30.64 34.43 -56.71
N PRO A 110 31.61 33.96 -55.93
CA PRO A 110 32.19 32.67 -56.20
C PRO A 110 31.13 31.63 -55.86
N GLU A 111 30.87 30.70 -56.78
CA GLU A 111 29.96 29.56 -56.56
C GLU A 111 30.26 28.85 -55.21
N SER A 112 31.51 28.95 -54.73
CA SER A 112 31.95 28.51 -53.41
C SER A 112 31.24 29.14 -52.20
N PHE A 113 30.58 30.29 -52.36
CA PHE A 113 29.77 30.89 -51.29
C PHE A 113 28.46 30.13 -51.08
N PHE A 114 27.76 29.79 -52.16
CA PHE A 114 26.50 29.03 -52.08
C PHE A 114 26.74 27.61 -51.57
N ASP A 115 27.84 26.98 -51.98
CA ASP A 115 28.23 25.66 -51.46
C ASP A 115 28.49 25.70 -49.95
N ARG A 116 29.17 26.75 -49.45
CA ARG A 116 29.43 26.92 -48.01
C ARG A 116 28.16 27.15 -47.21
N VAL A 117 27.26 28.00 -47.72
CA VAL A 117 25.96 28.27 -47.04
C VAL A 117 25.11 27.00 -47.02
N THR A 118 25.07 26.26 -48.14
CA THR A 118 24.32 25.01 -48.25
C THR A 118 24.91 23.94 -47.33
N GLN A 119 26.23 23.77 -47.30
CA GLN A 119 26.90 22.83 -46.40
C GLN A 119 26.63 23.19 -44.92
N GLY A 120 26.76 24.46 -44.53
CA GLY A 120 26.46 24.90 -43.17
C GLY A 120 25.02 24.58 -42.75
N SER A 121 24.06 24.86 -43.64
CA SER A 121 22.65 24.55 -43.38
C SER A 121 22.39 23.05 -43.22
N ARG A 122 23.15 22.20 -43.92
CA ARG A 122 23.06 20.75 -43.80
C ARG A 122 23.61 20.27 -42.47
N ASP A 123 24.77 20.76 -42.07
CA ASP A 123 25.42 20.41 -40.82
C ASP A 123 24.55 20.84 -39.61
N ASP A 124 23.94 22.02 -39.68
CA ASP A 124 23.01 22.51 -38.65
C ASP A 124 21.76 21.61 -38.52
N LEU A 125 21.19 21.17 -39.64
CA LEU A 125 20.04 20.26 -39.64
C LEU A 125 20.40 18.87 -39.09
N GLU A 126 21.58 18.34 -39.43
CA GLU A 126 22.06 17.07 -38.89
C GLU A 126 22.31 17.18 -37.38
N HIS A 127 22.96 18.26 -36.93
CA HIS A 127 23.17 18.52 -35.50
C HIS A 127 21.85 18.63 -34.72
N GLU A 128 20.87 19.37 -35.25
CA GLU A 128 19.56 19.51 -34.61
C GLU A 128 18.79 18.18 -34.62
N ARG A 129 18.88 17.37 -35.68
CA ARG A 129 18.31 16.03 -35.73
C ARG A 129 18.89 15.15 -34.63
N ASP A 130 20.21 15.13 -34.50
CA ASP A 130 20.89 14.30 -33.50
C ASP A 130 20.58 14.77 -32.07
N ARG A 131 20.51 16.09 -31.84
CA ARG A 131 20.03 16.66 -30.57
C ARG A 131 18.60 16.20 -30.24
N ARG A 132 17.69 16.23 -31.21
CA ARG A 132 16.29 15.78 -31.02
C ARG A 132 16.20 14.29 -30.72
N LEU A 133 16.99 13.47 -31.40
CA LEU A 133 17.06 12.03 -31.13
C LEU A 133 17.55 11.77 -29.70
N GLN A 134 18.61 12.45 -29.26
CA GLN A 134 19.10 12.34 -27.89
C GLN A 134 18.04 12.75 -26.84
N MET A 135 17.29 13.82 -27.10
CA MET A 135 16.18 14.23 -26.24
C MET A 135 15.05 13.21 -26.23
N ALA A 136 14.70 12.63 -27.38
CA ALA A 136 13.69 11.58 -27.47
C ALA A 136 14.10 10.32 -26.70
N ASP A 137 15.36 9.90 -26.81
CA ASP A 137 15.90 8.74 -26.09
C ASP A 137 15.89 8.95 -24.58
N THR A 138 16.30 10.13 -24.10
CA THR A 138 16.25 10.46 -22.66
C THR A 138 14.81 10.53 -22.14
N ALA A 139 13.87 11.10 -22.91
CA ALA A 139 12.45 11.12 -22.56
C ALA A 139 11.85 9.71 -22.49
N LEU A 140 12.18 8.83 -23.45
CA LEU A 140 11.74 7.43 -23.44
C LEU A 140 12.31 6.67 -22.24
N LYS A 141 13.59 6.89 -21.92
CA LYS A 141 14.24 6.30 -20.74
C LYS A 141 13.53 6.71 -19.45
N HIS A 142 13.29 8.00 -19.23
CA HIS A 142 12.58 8.47 -18.05
C HIS A 142 11.14 7.95 -17.96
N ARG A 143 10.44 7.87 -19.10
CA ARG A 143 9.09 7.28 -19.15
C ARG A 143 9.12 5.81 -18.76
N ALA A 144 10.12 5.05 -19.22
CA ALA A 144 10.28 3.65 -18.85
C ALA A 144 10.62 3.50 -17.35
N GLU A 145 11.58 4.26 -16.84
CA GLU A 145 11.94 4.29 -15.40
C GLU A 145 10.72 4.58 -14.53
N PHE A 146 9.92 5.58 -14.91
CA PHE A 146 8.68 5.90 -14.21
C PHE A 146 7.68 4.73 -14.24
N ALA A 147 7.48 4.10 -15.39
CA ALA A 147 6.58 2.95 -15.51
C ALA A 147 7.02 1.76 -14.66
N PHE A 148 8.33 1.49 -14.59
CA PHE A 148 8.88 0.42 -13.74
C PHE A 148 8.69 0.72 -12.25
N ALA A 149 9.04 1.94 -11.81
CA ALA A 149 8.84 2.36 -10.42
C ALA A 149 7.35 2.29 -10.02
N HIS A 150 6.45 2.67 -10.93
CA HIS A 150 5.01 2.54 -10.71
C HIS A 150 4.58 1.08 -10.50
N LEU A 151 5.00 0.16 -11.37
CA LEU A 151 4.67 -1.26 -11.25
C LEU A 151 5.25 -1.90 -9.98
N GLU A 152 6.46 -1.52 -9.57
CA GLU A 152 7.07 -1.98 -8.33
C GLU A 152 6.29 -1.52 -7.10
N ASN A 153 5.85 -0.26 -7.11
CA ASN A 153 4.98 0.28 -6.06
C ASN A 153 3.64 -0.47 -5.99
N GLU A 154 3.00 -0.75 -7.12
CA GLU A 154 1.73 -1.50 -7.15
C GLU A 154 1.90 -2.93 -6.63
N ARG A 155 3.00 -3.62 -6.99
CA ARG A 155 3.34 -4.94 -6.46
C ARG A 155 3.55 -4.90 -4.95
N SER A 156 4.31 -3.92 -4.46
CA SER A 156 4.57 -3.73 -3.03
C SER A 156 3.29 -3.44 -2.24
N LEU A 157 2.42 -2.57 -2.76
CA LEU A 157 1.11 -2.30 -2.16
C LEU A 157 0.21 -3.53 -2.13
N THR A 158 0.24 -4.36 -3.18
CA THR A 158 -0.52 -5.61 -3.22
C THR A 158 0.01 -6.60 -2.18
N SER A 159 1.33 -6.75 -2.06
CA SER A 159 1.98 -7.58 -1.03
C SER A 159 1.57 -7.14 0.39
N LEU A 160 1.64 -5.84 0.67
CA LEU A 160 1.23 -5.28 1.97
C LEU A 160 -0.26 -5.52 2.27
N ARG A 161 -1.14 -5.44 1.27
CA ARG A 161 -2.57 -5.75 1.45
C ARG A 161 -2.78 -7.22 1.81
N ASP A 162 -2.03 -8.13 1.20
CA ASP A 162 -2.11 -9.56 1.52
C ASP A 162 -1.59 -9.87 2.92
N GLU A 163 -0.46 -9.29 3.32
CA GLU A 163 0.06 -9.40 4.68
C GLU A 163 -0.94 -8.86 5.71
N LEU A 164 -1.54 -7.70 5.44
CA LEU A 164 -2.56 -7.12 6.31
C LEU A 164 -3.78 -8.03 6.45
N ARG A 165 -4.21 -8.69 5.37
CA ARG A 165 -5.30 -9.67 5.39
C ARG A 165 -4.96 -10.87 6.27
N VAL A 166 -3.73 -11.39 6.19
CA VAL A 166 -3.25 -12.49 7.05
C VAL A 166 -3.22 -12.04 8.52
N ALA A 167 -2.64 -10.87 8.81
CA ALA A 167 -2.54 -10.33 10.16
C ALA A 167 -3.92 -10.14 10.80
N ARG A 168 -4.91 -9.63 10.06
CA ARG A 168 -6.30 -9.53 10.53
C ARG A 168 -6.87 -10.89 10.89
N GLY A 169 -6.68 -11.90 10.04
CA GLY A 169 -7.13 -13.27 10.33
C GLY A 169 -6.49 -13.87 11.58
N ILE A 170 -5.22 -13.55 11.86
CA ILE A 170 -4.55 -13.96 13.11
C ILE A 170 -5.19 -13.26 14.31
N VAL A 171 -5.41 -11.94 14.23
CA VAL A 171 -6.06 -11.18 15.32
C VAL A 171 -7.45 -11.71 15.63
N ASP A 172 -8.25 -12.00 14.60
CA ASP A 172 -9.60 -12.52 14.80
C ASP A 172 -9.56 -13.91 15.46
N ARG A 173 -8.65 -14.80 15.03
CA ARG A 173 -8.45 -16.10 15.69
C ARG A 173 -8.05 -15.95 17.16
N SER A 174 -7.12 -15.04 17.47
CA SER A 174 -6.70 -14.78 18.84
C SER A 174 -7.83 -14.21 19.70
N ARG A 175 -8.73 -13.40 19.11
CA ARG A 175 -9.94 -12.92 19.82
C ARG A 175 -10.87 -14.07 20.17
N ASP A 176 -11.09 -15.00 19.25
CA ASP A 176 -11.92 -16.19 19.50
C ASP A 176 -11.31 -17.07 20.60
N GLU A 177 -9.99 -17.26 20.61
CA GLU A 177 -9.28 -17.99 21.66
C GLU A 177 -9.40 -17.30 23.03
N ILE A 178 -9.25 -15.97 23.09
CA ILE A 178 -9.44 -15.20 24.32
C ILE A 178 -10.88 -15.34 24.82
N ALA A 179 -11.87 -15.25 23.94
CA ALA A 179 -13.27 -15.43 24.31
C ALA A 179 -13.52 -16.85 24.88
N ALA A 180 -12.97 -17.88 24.26
CA ALA A 180 -13.06 -19.25 24.78
C ALA A 180 -12.43 -19.37 26.17
N LEU A 181 -11.24 -18.82 26.38
CA LEU A 181 -10.59 -18.81 27.69
C LEU A 181 -11.39 -18.05 28.75
N GLN A 182 -12.01 -16.93 28.40
CA GLN A 182 -12.90 -16.18 29.30
C GLN A 182 -14.08 -17.04 29.74
N THR A 183 -14.75 -17.73 28.81
CA THR A 183 -15.87 -18.62 29.17
C THR A 183 -15.46 -19.76 30.11
N LEU A 184 -14.23 -20.27 29.96
CA LEU A 184 -13.67 -21.30 30.82
C LEU A 184 -13.38 -20.75 32.23
N VAL A 185 -12.77 -19.56 32.32
CA VAL A 185 -12.54 -18.89 33.60
C VAL A 185 -13.85 -18.63 34.33
N ASP A 186 -14.89 -18.17 33.62
CA ASP A 186 -16.21 -17.94 34.18
C ASP A 186 -16.89 -19.24 34.66
N ALA A 187 -16.66 -20.35 33.97
CA ALA A 187 -17.12 -21.67 34.40
C ALA A 187 -16.43 -22.10 35.70
N TYR A 188 -15.10 -22.03 35.75
CA TYR A 188 -14.33 -22.33 36.95
C TYR A 188 -14.71 -21.43 38.13
N HIS A 189 -14.94 -20.14 37.88
CA HIS A 189 -15.37 -19.22 38.92
C HIS A 189 -16.74 -19.62 39.51
N ARG A 190 -17.70 -20.01 38.66
CA ARG A 190 -19.00 -20.51 39.10
C ARG A 190 -18.89 -21.79 39.90
N GLU A 191 -18.07 -22.74 39.46
CA GLU A 191 -17.82 -23.99 40.19
C GLU A 191 -17.16 -23.75 41.56
N HIS A 192 -16.11 -22.93 41.59
CA HIS A 192 -15.43 -22.56 42.82
C HIS A 192 -16.39 -21.88 43.81
N LYS A 193 -17.22 -20.95 43.32
CA LYS A 193 -18.25 -20.30 44.14
C LYS A 193 -19.24 -21.32 44.71
N ALA A 194 -19.73 -22.25 43.90
CA ALA A 194 -20.64 -23.30 44.34
C ALA A 194 -20.01 -24.21 45.42
N LEU A 195 -18.73 -24.55 45.26
CA LEU A 195 -17.98 -25.34 46.25
C LEU A 195 -17.84 -24.58 47.58
N CYS A 196 -17.47 -23.30 47.54
CA CYS A 196 -17.39 -22.46 48.73
C CYS A 196 -18.73 -22.40 49.46
N GLU A 197 -19.83 -22.14 48.75
CA GLU A 197 -21.18 -22.10 49.34
C GLU A 197 -21.57 -23.43 49.99
N MET A 198 -21.22 -24.57 49.37
CA MET A 198 -21.47 -25.89 49.95
C MET A 198 -20.66 -26.11 51.25
N LEU A 199 -19.39 -25.72 51.26
CA LEU A 199 -18.52 -25.87 52.45
C LEU A 199 -18.95 -24.97 53.61
N GLU A 200 -19.40 -23.74 53.31
CA GLU A 200 -20.00 -22.84 54.30
C GLU A 200 -21.27 -23.45 54.90
N ARG A 201 -22.19 -23.99 54.07
CA ARG A 201 -23.42 -24.64 54.54
C ARG A 201 -23.16 -25.87 55.42
N LYS A 202 -22.10 -26.61 55.15
CA LYS A 202 -21.67 -27.77 55.97
C LYS A 202 -20.92 -27.35 57.24
N GLY A 203 -20.70 -26.06 57.48
CA GLY A 203 -19.98 -25.54 58.65
C GLY A 203 -18.47 -25.78 58.62
N VAL A 204 -17.93 -26.34 57.53
CA VAL A 204 -16.50 -26.64 57.36
C VAL A 204 -15.68 -25.36 57.24
N LEU A 205 -16.23 -24.36 56.55
CA LEU A 205 -15.66 -23.02 56.48
C LEU A 205 -16.49 -22.09 57.36
N HIS A 206 -15.90 -21.59 58.44
CA HIS A 206 -16.48 -20.51 59.21
C HIS A 206 -16.06 -19.17 58.60
N ARG A 207 -17.04 -18.42 58.09
CA ARG A 207 -16.84 -17.04 57.65
C ARG A 207 -16.48 -16.20 58.87
N LYS A 208 -15.18 -16.02 59.13
CA LYS A 208 -14.70 -15.11 60.17
C LYS A 208 -15.13 -13.71 59.74
N LYS A 209 -16.16 -13.14 60.39
CA LYS A 209 -16.54 -11.74 60.20
C LYS A 209 -15.31 -10.92 60.58
N GLN A 210 -14.61 -10.37 59.58
CA GLN A 210 -13.69 -9.27 59.84
C GLN A 210 -14.54 -8.15 60.44
N ARG A 211 -14.30 -7.82 61.71
CA ARG A 211 -14.86 -6.59 62.29
C ARG A 211 -14.18 -5.45 61.54
N THR A 212 -14.95 -4.77 60.72
CA THR A 212 -14.54 -3.61 59.93
C THR A 212 -14.41 -2.38 60.83
N ASP A 213 -13.51 -2.44 61.81
CA ASP A 213 -13.17 -1.28 62.64
C ASP A 213 -11.90 -0.63 62.07
N GLY A 214 -12.09 0.33 61.16
CA GLY A 214 -11.10 1.37 60.84
C GLY A 214 -10.10 1.05 59.72
N GLY A 215 -10.23 1.78 58.61
CA GLY A 215 -9.14 1.95 57.63
C GLY A 215 -9.55 1.65 56.19
N ALA A 216 -9.99 2.68 55.48
CA ALA A 216 -10.24 2.63 54.04
C ALA A 216 -8.91 2.45 53.28
N ILE A 217 -8.50 1.20 53.08
CA ILE A 217 -7.49 0.85 52.09
C ILE A 217 -8.20 -0.01 51.06
N HIS A 218 -8.13 0.43 49.81
CA HIS A 218 -8.77 -0.18 48.64
C HIS A 218 -8.04 -1.50 48.29
N GLU A 219 -8.07 -2.48 49.20
CA GLU A 219 -7.54 -3.81 48.96
C GLU A 219 -8.51 -4.56 48.06
N MET A 220 -8.06 -4.88 46.84
CA MET A 220 -8.72 -5.90 46.01
C MET A 220 -8.85 -7.17 46.85
N GLY A 221 -10.09 -7.54 47.18
CA GLY A 221 -10.44 -8.56 48.18
C GLY A 221 -9.74 -9.90 47.95
N ARG A 222 -8.56 -10.08 48.54
CA ARG A 222 -7.95 -11.39 48.74
C ARG A 222 -8.65 -12.00 49.94
N CYS A 223 -9.56 -12.93 49.69
CA CYS A 223 -10.10 -13.78 50.75
C CYS A 223 -8.97 -14.70 51.23
N THR A 224 -8.30 -14.36 52.33
CA THR A 224 -7.32 -15.23 52.99
C THR A 224 -8.09 -16.32 53.74
N TRP A 225 -8.11 -17.53 53.19
CA TRP A 225 -8.66 -18.70 53.87
C TRP A 225 -7.60 -19.28 54.82
N VAL A 226 -7.94 -19.41 56.11
CA VAL A 226 -7.09 -20.11 57.09
C VAL A 226 -7.56 -21.56 57.14
N VAL A 227 -6.75 -22.50 56.65
CA VAL A 227 -7.03 -23.94 56.76
C VAL A 227 -6.61 -24.38 58.16
N VAL A 228 -7.58 -24.73 59.01
CA VAL A 228 -7.33 -25.28 60.34
C VAL A 228 -7.27 -26.81 60.21
N TYR A 229 -6.08 -27.39 60.37
CA TYR A 229 -5.91 -28.84 60.41
C TYR A 229 -6.21 -29.35 61.82
N TYR A 230 -7.26 -30.17 61.96
CA TYR A 230 -7.51 -30.95 63.17
C TYR A 230 -6.71 -32.25 63.10
N TYR A 231 -5.77 -32.43 64.03
CA TYR A 231 -5.15 -33.73 64.26
C TYR A 231 -6.04 -34.55 65.20
N PRO A 232 -6.43 -35.78 64.84
CA PRO A 232 -7.16 -36.66 65.75
C PRO A 232 -6.20 -37.16 66.84
N SER A 233 -6.61 -37.00 68.10
CA SER A 233 -5.94 -37.51 69.29
C SER A 233 -6.23 -38.99 69.53
#